data_AF-X1TSL0-F1
#
_entry.id   AF-X1TSL0-F1
#
_cell.length_a   1.000
_cell.length_b   1.000
_cell.length_c   1.000
_cell.angle_alpha   90.00
_cell.angle_beta   90.00
_cell.angle_gamma   90.00
#
_symmetry.space_group_name_H-M   'P 1'
#
loop_
_entity.id
_entity.type
_entity.pdbx_description
1 polymer ?
#
loop_
_entity_poly.entity_id
_entity_poly.type
_entity_poly.pdbx_seq_one_letter_code
_entity_poly.pdbx_strand_id
1 'polypeptide(L)'
;SEKYRFPRDHAWMLELTRQAAAQPRNVAVRLSLADLYRRNHKFSKAERTLLEARALAPVNRALLFQLGELHLAMGRPGQAWDTFEEILYLDPGNLASRLGQGRAEGAAGRVNEAWAVFAGVENDYGQIEELDIAGTRQLVNEGDYGAAITAARKGLARYPDSATLYYLRGRAYGALGMVAAAKTDLYDALALDADLVDAYEVLGDVSMQEGKYADASAQYLRVVTHRPGDPAAGMALGRAYLMDMKYADAVRELDLCAQLHGERQ
;
A
#
# COMPACT_ATOMS: atom_id res chain seq x y z
N SER A 1 23.25 -1.31 23.00
CA SER A 1 22.51 -2.60 23.00
C SER A 1 21.69 -2.70 21.73
N GLU A 2 22.15 -3.55 20.81
CA GLU A 2 21.58 -3.84 19.48
C GLU A 2 20.21 -4.56 19.57
N LYS A 3 19.20 -3.91 20.17
CA LYS A 3 17.85 -4.50 20.33
C LYS A 3 16.87 -4.13 19.22
N TYR A 4 17.26 -3.33 18.24
CA TYR A 4 16.45 -3.07 17.05
C TYR A 4 16.87 -4.04 15.95
N ARG A 5 16.32 -5.24 16.03
CA ARG A 5 16.39 -6.23 14.95
C ARG A 5 15.70 -5.60 13.74
N PHE A 6 16.48 -4.99 12.86
CA PHE A 6 15.99 -4.46 11.59
C PHE A 6 15.13 -5.54 10.92
N PRO A 7 13.92 -5.22 10.44
CA PRO A 7 13.07 -6.21 9.84
C PRO A 7 13.74 -6.83 8.62
N ARG A 8 13.25 -8.00 8.23
CA ARG A 8 13.68 -8.72 7.02
C ARG A 8 13.85 -7.75 5.86
N ASP A 9 12.91 -6.83 5.68
CA ASP A 9 12.90 -5.86 4.58
C ASP A 9 14.08 -4.88 4.56
N HIS A 10 14.63 -4.45 5.70
CA HIS A 10 15.80 -3.55 5.69
C HIS A 10 17.10 -4.29 5.36
N ALA A 11 17.32 -5.45 5.99
CA ALA A 11 18.46 -6.31 5.65
C ALA A 11 18.38 -6.79 4.20
N TRP A 12 17.16 -7.11 3.75
CA TRP A 12 16.86 -7.47 2.37
C TRP A 12 17.08 -6.31 1.41
N MET A 13 16.73 -5.08 1.79
CA MET A 13 17.01 -3.88 1.00
C MET A 13 18.50 -3.66 0.79
N LEU A 14 19.31 -3.78 1.85
CA LEU A 14 20.76 -3.65 1.76
C LEU A 14 21.36 -4.74 0.86
N GLU A 15 20.85 -5.96 0.96
CA GLU A 15 21.27 -7.07 0.11
C GLU A 15 20.91 -6.84 -1.36
N LEU A 16 19.65 -6.53 -1.66
CA LEU A 16 19.20 -6.24 -3.02
C LEU A 16 19.91 -5.03 -3.62
N THR A 17 20.23 -4.02 -2.82
CA THR A 17 21.00 -2.85 -3.28
C THR A 17 22.41 -3.26 -3.70
N ARG A 18 23.09 -4.10 -2.90
CA ARG A 18 24.41 -4.64 -3.26
C ARG A 18 24.35 -5.52 -4.50
N GLN A 19 23.32 -6.37 -4.62
CA GLN A 19 23.13 -7.22 -5.79
C GLN A 19 22.85 -6.41 -7.06
N ALA A 20 22.01 -5.37 -6.97
CA ALA A 20 21.72 -4.48 -8.08
C ALA A 20 22.98 -3.74 -8.56
N ALA A 21 23.86 -3.35 -7.64
CA ALA A 21 25.15 -2.74 -7.96
C ALA A 21 26.12 -3.74 -8.62
N ALA A 22 26.16 -4.98 -8.13
CA ALA A 22 27.00 -6.05 -8.69
C ALA A 22 26.50 -6.57 -10.05
N GLN A 23 25.19 -6.49 -10.30
CA GLN A 23 24.54 -6.97 -11.51
C GLN A 23 23.71 -5.85 -12.17
N PRO A 24 24.34 -4.79 -12.70
CA PRO A 24 23.65 -3.58 -13.14
C PRO A 24 22.68 -3.80 -14.31
N ARG A 25 22.79 -4.92 -15.03
CA ARG A 25 21.91 -5.29 -16.15
C ARG A 25 20.84 -6.32 -15.79
N ASN A 26 20.81 -6.81 -14.54
CA ASN A 26 19.81 -7.79 -14.11
C ASN A 26 18.49 -7.09 -13.77
N VAL A 27 17.52 -7.22 -14.70
CA VAL A 27 16.19 -6.61 -14.56
C VAL A 27 15.43 -7.17 -13.36
N ALA A 28 15.51 -8.48 -13.10
CA ALA A 28 14.76 -9.10 -12.01
C ALA A 28 15.15 -8.52 -10.64
N VAL A 29 16.46 -8.35 -10.40
CA VAL A 29 16.97 -7.74 -9.15
C VAL A 29 16.50 -6.29 -9.02
N ARG A 30 16.48 -5.52 -10.12
CA ARG A 30 15.97 -4.14 -10.13
C ARG A 30 14.47 -4.09 -9.83
N LEU A 31 13.67 -5.02 -10.34
CA LEU A 31 12.24 -5.11 -10.03
C LEU A 31 12.00 -5.43 -8.55
N SER A 32 12.75 -6.37 -7.97
CA SER A 32 12.66 -6.67 -6.54
C SER A 32 13.04 -5.47 -5.68
N LEU A 33 14.10 -4.74 -6.05
CA LEU A 33 14.52 -3.53 -5.35
C LEU A 33 13.51 -2.39 -5.48
N ALA A 34 12.93 -2.20 -6.67
CA ALA A 34 11.90 -1.21 -6.92
C ALA A 34 10.62 -1.48 -6.13
N ASP A 35 10.14 -2.73 -6.10
CA ASP A 35 8.98 -3.12 -5.30
C ASP A 35 9.23 -2.86 -3.81
N LEU A 36 10.42 -3.18 -3.32
CA LEU A 36 10.80 -2.90 -1.95
C LEU A 36 10.87 -1.40 -1.66
N TYR A 37 11.37 -0.57 -2.58
CA TYR A 37 11.31 0.88 -2.43
C TYR A 37 9.85 1.38 -2.42
N ARG A 38 8.98 0.85 -3.28
CA ARG A 38 7.56 1.21 -3.34
C ARG A 38 6.82 0.87 -2.05
N ARG A 39 6.97 -0.35 -1.52
CA ARG A 39 6.36 -0.79 -0.24
C ARG A 39 6.81 0.05 0.95
N ASN A 40 8.02 0.61 0.87
CA ASN A 40 8.61 1.50 1.87
C ASN A 40 8.34 2.99 1.62
N HIS A 41 7.41 3.32 0.72
CA HIS A 41 7.03 4.69 0.35
C HIS A 41 8.21 5.56 -0.13
N LYS A 42 9.29 4.91 -0.62
CA LYS A 42 10.46 5.57 -1.24
C LYS A 42 10.21 5.72 -2.74
N PHE A 43 9.11 6.37 -3.10
CA PHE A 43 8.59 6.39 -4.48
C PHE A 43 9.59 6.91 -5.51
N SER A 44 10.34 7.98 -5.20
CA SER A 44 11.36 8.51 -6.13
C SER A 44 12.48 7.51 -6.42
N LYS A 45 12.89 6.72 -5.42
CA LYS A 45 13.90 5.66 -5.60
C LYS A 45 13.32 4.48 -6.39
N ALA A 46 12.07 4.12 -6.13
CA ALA A 46 11.36 3.10 -6.89
C ALA A 46 11.25 3.49 -8.38
N GLU A 47 10.81 4.72 -8.66
CA GLU A 47 10.60 5.24 -10.02
C GLU A 47 11.91 5.22 -10.80
N ARG A 48 12.98 5.79 -10.23
CA ARG A 48 14.30 5.76 -10.85
C ARG A 48 14.77 4.33 -11.15
N THR A 49 14.60 3.41 -10.20
CA THR A 49 15.02 2.01 -10.36
C THR A 49 14.25 1.31 -11.48
N LEU A 50 12.94 1.55 -11.60
CA LEU A 50 12.11 1.02 -12.68
C LEU A 50 12.43 1.62 -14.04
N LEU A 51 12.70 2.93 -14.12
CA LEU A 51 13.08 3.58 -15.38
C LEU A 51 14.43 3.08 -15.89
N GLU A 52 15.42 2.88 -15.00
CA GLU A 52 16.69 2.25 -15.36
C GLU A 52 16.50 0.79 -15.81
N ALA A 53 15.57 0.05 -15.20
CA ALA A 53 15.23 -1.31 -15.64
C ALA A 53 14.50 -1.30 -17.00
N ARG A 54 13.67 -0.28 -17.26
CA ARG A 54 12.93 -0.10 -18.52
C ARG A 54 13.89 0.14 -19.68
N ALA A 55 14.97 0.88 -19.46
CA ALA A 55 16.02 1.08 -20.47
C ALA A 55 16.68 -0.25 -20.90
N LEU A 56 16.66 -1.28 -20.07
CA LEU A 56 17.22 -2.60 -20.37
C LEU A 56 16.18 -3.56 -20.99
N ALA A 57 14.92 -3.46 -20.56
CA ALA A 57 13.83 -4.29 -21.06
C ALA A 57 12.53 -3.47 -21.22
N PRO A 58 12.39 -2.70 -22.32
CA PRO A 58 11.33 -1.70 -22.47
C PRO A 58 9.89 -2.25 -22.45
N VAL A 59 9.70 -3.47 -22.94
CA VAL A 59 8.38 -4.12 -23.08
C VAL A 59 8.17 -5.24 -22.06
N ASN A 60 8.94 -5.25 -20.96
CA ASN A 60 8.75 -6.25 -19.90
C ASN A 60 7.44 -5.96 -19.14
N ARG A 61 6.44 -6.84 -19.32
CA ARG A 61 5.10 -6.67 -18.71
C ARG A 61 5.11 -6.58 -17.19
N ALA A 62 5.97 -7.35 -16.51
CA ALA A 62 6.06 -7.30 -15.04
C ALA A 62 6.64 -5.96 -14.56
N LEU A 63 7.62 -5.42 -15.29
CA LEU A 63 8.14 -4.08 -15.05
C LEU A 63 7.08 -3.01 -15.26
N LEU A 64 6.40 -3.04 -16.42
CA LEU A 64 5.36 -2.09 -16.75
C LEU A 64 4.26 -2.13 -15.68
N PHE A 65 3.87 -3.32 -15.22
CA PHE A 65 2.87 -3.45 -14.18
C PHE A 65 3.31 -2.79 -12.87
N GLN A 66 4.55 -3.01 -12.43
CA GLN A 66 5.10 -2.33 -11.25
C GLN A 66 5.18 -0.81 -11.41
N LEU A 67 5.46 -0.33 -12.63
CA LEU A 67 5.51 1.10 -12.92
C LEU A 67 4.10 1.73 -12.88
N GLY A 68 3.09 1.06 -13.43
CA GLY A 68 1.69 1.47 -13.33
C GLY A 68 1.20 1.53 -11.88
N GLU A 69 1.47 0.50 -11.08
CA GLU A 69 1.16 0.48 -9.64
C GLU A 69 1.90 1.57 -8.85
N LEU A 70 3.15 1.86 -9.22
CA LEU A 70 3.91 2.95 -8.60
C LEU A 70 3.30 4.31 -8.97
N HIS A 71 2.89 4.53 -10.21
CA HIS A 71 2.24 5.76 -10.63
C HIS A 71 0.90 5.97 -9.90
N LEU A 72 0.12 4.92 -9.65
CA LEU A 72 -1.05 4.99 -8.77
C LEU A 72 -0.67 5.42 -7.35
N ALA A 73 0.34 4.78 -6.75
CA ALA A 73 0.81 5.11 -5.40
C ALA A 73 1.34 6.56 -5.28
N MET A 74 1.84 7.12 -6.38
CA MET A 74 2.30 8.51 -6.46
C MET A 74 1.18 9.53 -6.76
N GLY A 75 -0.07 9.08 -6.91
CA GLY A 75 -1.19 9.95 -7.27
C GLY A 75 -1.11 10.47 -8.71
N ARG A 76 -0.51 9.70 -9.63
CA ARG A 76 -0.34 10.04 -11.05
C ARG A 76 -1.18 9.10 -11.93
N PRO A 77 -2.53 9.19 -11.87
CA PRO A 77 -3.41 8.22 -12.52
C PRO A 77 -3.30 8.21 -14.05
N GLY A 78 -2.97 9.35 -14.69
CA GLY A 78 -2.75 9.39 -16.15
C GLY A 78 -1.57 8.52 -16.59
N GLN A 79 -0.41 8.67 -15.94
CA GLN A 79 0.76 7.85 -16.24
C GLN A 79 0.53 6.36 -15.92
N ALA A 80 -0.24 6.07 -14.87
CA ALA A 80 -0.64 4.71 -14.54
C ALA A 80 -1.49 4.10 -15.66
N TRP A 81 -2.52 4.83 -16.12
CA TRP A 81 -3.39 4.43 -17.23
C TRP A 81 -2.57 4.11 -18.48
N ASP A 82 -1.73 5.04 -18.93
CA ASP A 82 -0.90 4.87 -20.13
C ASP A 82 0.00 3.62 -20.03
N THR A 83 0.55 3.37 -18.84
CA THR A 83 1.39 2.19 -18.60
C THR A 83 0.59 0.89 -18.64
N PHE A 84 -0.63 0.87 -18.09
CA PHE A 84 -1.50 -0.31 -18.18
C PHE A 84 -2.02 -0.52 -19.60
N GLU A 85 -2.28 0.55 -20.36
CA GLU A 85 -2.66 0.48 -21.77
C GLU A 85 -1.54 -0.18 -22.60
N GLU A 86 -0.28 0.15 -22.34
CA GLU A 86 0.87 -0.50 -22.99
C GLU A 86 0.90 -2.01 -22.72
N ILE A 87 0.58 -2.45 -21.50
CA ILE A 87 0.49 -3.88 -21.19
C ILE A 87 -0.67 -4.53 -21.93
N LEU A 88 -1.83 -3.87 -21.98
CA LEU A 88 -3.03 -4.39 -22.64
C LEU A 88 -2.90 -4.42 -24.16
N TYR A 89 -2.09 -3.55 -24.75
CA TYR A 89 -1.71 -3.65 -26.16
C TYR A 89 -0.91 -4.93 -26.44
N LEU A 90 0.01 -5.30 -25.53
CA LEU A 90 0.82 -6.52 -25.64
C LEU A 90 0.05 -7.80 -25.25
N ASP A 91 -0.88 -7.67 -24.31
CA ASP A 91 -1.64 -8.77 -23.71
C ASP A 91 -3.06 -8.29 -23.33
N PRO A 92 -4.00 -8.32 -24.29
CA PRO A 92 -5.37 -7.83 -24.07
C PRO A 92 -6.13 -8.58 -22.96
N GLY A 93 -5.70 -9.79 -22.62
CA GLY A 93 -6.27 -10.62 -21.56
C GLY A 93 -5.75 -10.33 -20.16
N ASN A 94 -4.86 -9.34 -20.00
CA ASN A 94 -4.21 -9.07 -18.73
C ASN A 94 -5.16 -8.45 -17.69
N LEU A 95 -5.84 -9.31 -16.93
CA LEU A 95 -6.79 -8.94 -15.90
C LEU A 95 -6.23 -7.91 -14.90
N ALA A 96 -4.99 -8.11 -14.45
CA ALA A 96 -4.37 -7.24 -13.46
C ALA A 96 -4.27 -5.78 -13.98
N SER A 97 -3.91 -5.61 -15.25
CA SER A 97 -3.80 -4.30 -15.90
C SER A 97 -5.16 -3.68 -16.20
N ARG A 98 -6.19 -4.47 -16.54
CA ARG A 98 -7.58 -3.97 -16.65
C ARG A 98 -8.09 -3.45 -15.31
N LEU A 99 -7.89 -4.20 -14.21
CA LEU A 99 -8.22 -3.72 -12.87
C LEU A 99 -7.39 -2.51 -12.48
N GLY A 100 -6.12 -2.45 -12.91
CA GLY A 100 -5.24 -1.28 -12.77
C GLY A 100 -5.78 -0.04 -13.47
N GLN A 101 -6.31 -0.18 -14.69
CA GLN A 101 -7.00 0.89 -15.42
C GLN A 101 -8.23 1.40 -14.67
N GLY A 102 -9.09 0.49 -14.17
CA GLY A 102 -10.25 0.89 -13.36
C GLY A 102 -9.83 1.66 -12.09
N ARG A 103 -8.76 1.23 -11.41
CA ARG A 103 -8.18 1.97 -10.28
C ARG A 103 -7.62 3.33 -10.69
N ALA A 104 -7.01 3.45 -11.87
CA ALA A 104 -6.48 4.71 -12.38
C ALA A 104 -7.60 5.71 -12.69
N GLU A 105 -8.68 5.28 -13.32
CA GLU A 105 -9.88 6.09 -13.57
C GLU A 105 -10.48 6.59 -12.26
N GLY A 106 -10.64 5.69 -11.29
CA GLY A 106 -11.14 6.02 -9.96
C GLY A 106 -10.27 7.03 -9.23
N ALA A 107 -8.95 6.85 -9.26
CA ALA A 107 -7.98 7.80 -8.69
C ALA A 107 -7.95 9.15 -9.42
N ALA A 108 -8.38 9.21 -10.68
CA ALA A 108 -8.55 10.44 -11.43
C ALA A 108 -9.91 11.13 -11.18
N GLY A 109 -10.77 10.58 -10.32
CA GLY A 109 -12.12 11.07 -10.06
C GLY A 109 -13.14 10.71 -11.16
N ARG A 110 -12.74 9.91 -12.15
CA ARG A 110 -13.59 9.41 -13.24
C ARG A 110 -14.29 8.13 -12.76
N VAL A 111 -15.18 8.32 -11.79
CA VAL A 111 -15.83 7.24 -11.04
C VAL A 111 -16.67 6.35 -11.96
N ASN A 112 -17.43 6.96 -12.89
CA ASN A 112 -18.28 6.19 -13.81
C ASN A 112 -17.45 5.29 -14.73
N GLU A 113 -16.32 5.80 -15.21
CA GLU A 113 -15.38 5.09 -16.06
C GLU A 113 -14.72 3.94 -15.30
N ALA A 114 -14.34 4.15 -14.03
CA ALA A 114 -13.82 3.10 -13.15
C ALA A 114 -14.81 1.93 -13.02
N TRP A 115 -16.08 2.24 -12.71
CA TRP A 115 -17.13 1.21 -12.57
C TRP A 115 -17.48 0.54 -13.89
N ALA A 116 -17.38 1.26 -15.03
CA ALA A 116 -17.55 0.66 -16.35
C ALA A 116 -16.46 -0.38 -16.64
N VAL A 117 -15.20 -0.09 -16.29
CA VAL A 117 -14.09 -1.05 -16.40
C VAL A 117 -14.34 -2.29 -15.53
N PHE A 118 -14.75 -2.09 -14.27
CA PHE A 118 -15.05 -3.20 -13.35
C PHE A 118 -16.23 -4.06 -13.83
N ALA A 119 -17.28 -3.46 -14.36
CA ALA A 119 -18.40 -4.19 -14.96
C ALA A 119 -17.96 -5.00 -16.19
N GLY A 120 -17.06 -4.47 -17.02
CA GLY A 120 -16.47 -5.21 -18.14
C GLY A 120 -15.66 -6.42 -17.67
N VAL A 121 -14.87 -6.27 -16.60
CA VAL A 121 -14.15 -7.40 -15.98
C VAL A 121 -15.12 -8.44 -15.43
N GLU A 122 -16.19 -8.02 -14.75
CA GLU A 122 -17.21 -8.94 -14.24
C GLU A 122 -17.89 -9.74 -15.36
N ASN A 123 -18.19 -9.09 -16.48
CA ASN A 123 -18.81 -9.75 -17.63
C ASN A 123 -17.89 -10.81 -18.25
N ASP A 124 -16.60 -10.54 -18.33
CA ASP A 124 -15.63 -11.42 -18.97
C ASP A 124 -15.16 -12.58 -18.08
N TYR A 125 -15.00 -12.34 -16.77
CA TYR A 125 -14.39 -13.28 -15.83
C TYR A 125 -15.35 -13.76 -14.72
N GLY A 126 -16.53 -13.17 -14.62
CA GLY A 126 -17.46 -13.40 -13.52
C GLY A 126 -16.99 -12.75 -12.21
N GLN A 127 -17.55 -13.24 -11.12
CA GLN A 127 -17.20 -12.79 -9.77
C GLN A 127 -15.88 -13.43 -9.34
N ILE A 128 -14.87 -12.59 -9.13
CA ILE A 128 -13.50 -12.96 -8.72
C ILE A 128 -13.04 -12.08 -7.55
N GLU A 129 -12.12 -12.59 -6.74
CA GLU A 129 -11.67 -11.90 -5.51
C GLU A 129 -11.02 -10.55 -5.83
N GLU A 130 -10.19 -10.47 -6.87
CA GLU A 130 -9.48 -9.25 -7.25
C GLU A 130 -10.44 -8.12 -7.65
N LEU A 131 -11.59 -8.47 -8.22
CA LEU A 131 -12.65 -7.52 -8.55
C LEU A 131 -13.35 -7.02 -7.29
N ASP A 132 -13.69 -7.91 -6.36
CA ASP A 132 -14.27 -7.54 -5.06
C ASP A 132 -13.33 -6.62 -4.27
N ILE A 133 -12.03 -6.93 -4.28
CA ILE A 133 -11.00 -6.09 -3.68
C ILE A 133 -10.93 -4.73 -4.38
N ALA A 134 -10.91 -4.70 -5.72
CA ALA A 134 -10.81 -3.46 -6.48
C ALA A 134 -12.02 -2.54 -6.26
N GLY A 135 -13.23 -3.08 -6.35
CA GLY A 135 -14.47 -2.34 -6.12
C GLY A 135 -14.60 -1.87 -4.67
N THR A 136 -14.27 -2.71 -3.69
CA THR A 136 -14.28 -2.31 -2.28
C THR A 136 -13.27 -1.18 -2.03
N ARG A 137 -12.04 -1.30 -2.54
CA ARG A 137 -11.01 -0.27 -2.40
C ARG A 137 -11.45 1.05 -3.04
N GLN A 138 -12.10 0.99 -4.20
CA GLN A 138 -12.63 2.17 -4.88
C GLN A 138 -13.65 2.90 -4.00
N LEU A 139 -14.61 2.18 -3.41
CA LEU A 139 -15.60 2.76 -2.49
C LEU A 139 -14.94 3.39 -1.25
N VAL A 140 -13.90 2.76 -0.68
CA VAL A 140 -13.17 3.35 0.45
C VAL A 140 -12.46 4.65 0.03
N ASN A 141 -11.92 4.71 -1.19
CA ASN A 141 -11.25 5.91 -1.70
C ASN A 141 -12.23 7.04 -2.03
N GLU A 142 -13.44 6.72 -2.46
CA GLU A 142 -14.55 7.66 -2.66
C GLU A 142 -15.11 8.20 -1.33
N GLY A 143 -14.81 7.53 -0.21
CA GLY A 143 -15.36 7.87 1.10
C GLY A 143 -16.75 7.29 1.35
N ASP A 144 -17.29 6.48 0.44
CA ASP A 144 -18.54 5.74 0.67
C ASP A 144 -18.27 4.48 1.50
N TYR A 145 -17.98 4.71 2.78
CA TYR A 145 -17.64 3.65 3.73
C TYR A 145 -18.79 2.67 3.96
N GLY A 146 -20.05 3.12 3.84
CA GLY A 146 -21.22 2.26 3.99
C GLY A 146 -21.35 1.25 2.84
N ALA A 147 -21.19 1.73 1.60
CA ALA A 147 -21.12 0.85 0.44
C ALA A 147 -19.89 -0.06 0.49
N ALA A 148 -18.72 0.46 0.89
CA ALA A 148 -17.50 -0.33 1.05
C ALA A 148 -17.67 -1.50 2.02
N ILE A 149 -18.30 -1.28 3.19
CA ILE A 149 -18.59 -2.34 4.16
C ILE A 149 -19.52 -3.41 3.55
N THR A 150 -20.53 -2.97 2.80
CA THR A 150 -21.48 -3.87 2.15
C THR A 150 -20.79 -4.72 1.07
N ALA A 151 -19.94 -4.09 0.25
CA ALA A 151 -19.16 -4.77 -0.78
C ALA A 151 -18.18 -5.77 -0.17
N ALA A 152 -17.40 -5.35 0.83
CA ALA A 152 -16.45 -6.22 1.52
C ALA A 152 -17.14 -7.41 2.18
N ARG A 153 -18.33 -7.23 2.77
CA ARG A 153 -19.13 -8.34 3.34
C ARG A 153 -19.56 -9.34 2.27
N LYS A 154 -19.97 -8.89 1.08
CA LYS A 154 -20.30 -9.79 -0.03
C LYS A 154 -19.07 -10.54 -0.52
N GLY A 155 -17.93 -9.85 -0.62
CA GLY A 155 -16.66 -10.48 -0.98
C GLY A 155 -16.21 -11.52 0.03
N LEU A 156 -16.25 -11.20 1.33
CA LEU A 156 -15.88 -12.15 2.40
C LEU A 156 -16.83 -13.34 2.52
N ALA A 157 -18.09 -13.22 2.05
CA ALA A 157 -18.98 -14.37 1.95
C ALA A 157 -18.55 -15.36 0.86
N ARG A 158 -17.82 -14.91 -0.16
CA ARG A 158 -17.24 -15.74 -1.23
C ARG A 158 -15.80 -16.17 -0.94
N TYR A 159 -15.03 -15.26 -0.34
CA TYR A 159 -13.59 -15.39 -0.09
C TYR A 159 -13.31 -15.14 1.40
N PRO A 160 -13.66 -16.11 2.28
CA PRO A 160 -13.57 -15.92 3.72
C PRO A 160 -12.14 -15.74 4.24
N ASP A 161 -11.12 -16.16 3.49
CA ASP A 161 -9.71 -16.06 3.87
C ASP A 161 -8.99 -14.85 3.23
N SER A 162 -9.76 -13.84 2.79
CA SER A 162 -9.20 -12.66 2.13
C SER A 162 -8.74 -11.61 3.14
N ALA A 163 -7.44 -11.61 3.45
CA ALA A 163 -6.81 -10.62 4.32
C ALA A 163 -7.09 -9.18 3.86
N THR A 164 -7.08 -8.94 2.54
CA THR A 164 -7.29 -7.61 1.96
C THR A 164 -8.73 -7.12 2.14
N LEU A 165 -9.73 -8.00 1.99
CA LEU A 165 -11.13 -7.60 2.19
C LEU A 165 -11.43 -7.31 3.66
N TYR A 166 -10.86 -8.07 4.59
CA TYR A 166 -10.90 -7.74 6.02
C TYR A 166 -10.27 -6.37 6.30
N TYR A 167 -9.06 -6.13 5.79
CA TYR A 167 -8.39 -4.83 5.94
C TYR A 167 -9.23 -3.67 5.40
N LEU A 168 -9.78 -3.80 4.18
CA LEU A 168 -10.58 -2.73 3.57
C LEU A 168 -11.87 -2.46 4.35
N ARG A 169 -12.53 -3.51 4.87
CA ARG A 169 -13.71 -3.35 5.72
C ARG A 169 -13.35 -2.74 7.07
N GLY A 170 -12.25 -3.17 7.68
CA GLY A 170 -11.72 -2.61 8.91
C GLY A 170 -11.37 -1.12 8.78
N ARG A 171 -10.74 -0.73 7.67
CA ARG A 171 -10.48 0.69 7.32
C ARG A 171 -11.77 1.49 7.19
N ALA A 172 -12.78 0.94 6.51
CA ALA A 172 -14.09 1.61 6.39
C ALA A 172 -14.80 1.76 7.75
N TYR A 173 -14.76 0.74 8.61
CA TYR A 173 -15.28 0.82 9.98
C TYR A 173 -14.54 1.88 10.81
N GLY A 174 -13.21 1.95 10.70
CA GLY A 174 -12.40 2.95 11.38
C GLY A 174 -12.75 4.38 10.96
N ALA A 175 -12.97 4.60 9.66
CA ALA A 175 -13.39 5.91 9.15
C ALA A 175 -14.77 6.35 9.66
N LEU A 176 -15.66 5.39 9.97
CA LEU A 176 -16.98 5.65 10.58
C LEU A 176 -16.94 5.72 12.12
N GLY A 177 -15.78 5.58 12.75
CA GLY A 177 -15.65 5.53 14.21
C GLY A 177 -16.20 4.25 14.84
N MET A 178 -16.46 3.21 14.06
CA MET A 178 -16.87 1.89 14.54
C MET A 178 -15.66 1.10 15.06
N VAL A 179 -15.00 1.64 16.09
CA VAL A 179 -13.70 1.21 16.61
C VAL A 179 -13.61 -0.28 16.88
N ALA A 180 -14.61 -0.87 17.54
CA ALA A 180 -14.61 -2.30 17.88
C ALA A 180 -14.62 -3.18 16.63
N ALA A 181 -15.50 -2.90 15.66
CA ALA A 181 -15.59 -3.64 14.41
C ALA A 181 -14.32 -3.49 13.57
N ALA A 182 -13.76 -2.28 13.51
CA ALA A 182 -12.50 -2.01 12.84
C ALA A 182 -11.37 -2.88 13.40
N LYS A 183 -11.19 -2.91 14.73
CA LYS A 183 -10.15 -3.71 15.37
C LYS A 183 -10.30 -5.20 15.09
N THR A 184 -11.51 -5.76 15.18
CA THR A 184 -11.76 -7.16 14.87
C THR A 184 -11.31 -7.50 13.44
N ASP A 185 -11.79 -6.75 12.45
CA ASP A 185 -11.45 -7.00 11.05
C ASP A 185 -9.95 -6.83 10.76
N LEU A 186 -9.29 -5.86 11.39
CA LEU A 186 -7.86 -5.64 11.18
C LEU A 186 -7.02 -6.74 11.83
N TYR A 187 -7.45 -7.31 12.96
CA TYR A 187 -6.78 -8.47 13.55
C TYR A 187 -7.02 -9.75 12.73
N ASP A 188 -8.22 -9.94 12.17
CA ASP A 188 -8.49 -11.04 11.25
C ASP A 188 -7.62 -10.93 9.98
N ALA A 189 -7.47 -9.72 9.43
CA ALA A 189 -6.56 -9.45 8.31
C ALA A 189 -5.11 -9.82 8.66
N LEU A 190 -4.63 -9.43 9.84
CA LEU A 190 -3.26 -9.71 10.30
C LEU A 190 -3.04 -11.18 10.70
N ALA A 191 -4.10 -11.92 11.05
CA ALA A 191 -4.02 -13.36 11.28
C ALA A 191 -3.81 -14.13 9.97
N LEU A 192 -4.38 -13.61 8.86
CA LEU A 192 -4.22 -14.16 7.51
C LEU A 192 -2.92 -13.70 6.85
N ASP A 193 -2.55 -12.43 7.03
CA ASP A 193 -1.30 -11.83 6.53
C ASP A 193 -0.67 -10.92 7.58
N ALA A 194 0.29 -11.47 8.33
CA ALA A 194 0.98 -10.76 9.41
C ALA A 194 1.89 -9.60 8.91
N ASP A 195 2.20 -9.57 7.61
CA ASP A 195 3.05 -8.58 6.95
C ASP A 195 2.22 -7.48 6.26
N LEU A 196 0.89 -7.46 6.43
CA LEU A 196 0.01 -6.41 5.90
C LEU A 196 0.18 -5.10 6.68
N VAL A 197 1.22 -4.35 6.33
CA VAL A 197 1.64 -3.13 7.05
C VAL A 197 0.54 -2.08 7.16
N ASP A 198 -0.30 -1.94 6.12
CA ASP A 198 -1.43 -1.00 6.13
C ASP A 198 -2.45 -1.29 7.24
N ALA A 199 -2.60 -2.55 7.66
CA ALA A 199 -3.51 -2.90 8.75
C ALA A 199 -2.99 -2.41 10.12
N TYR A 200 -1.67 -2.42 10.35
CA TYR A 200 -1.08 -1.83 11.56
C TYR A 200 -1.26 -0.30 11.58
N GLU A 201 -1.16 0.35 10.43
CA GLU A 201 -1.38 1.80 10.30
C GLU A 201 -2.81 2.18 10.70
N VAL A 202 -3.81 1.47 10.15
CA VAL A 202 -5.21 1.69 10.50
C VAL A 202 -5.50 1.33 11.96
N LEU A 203 -4.89 0.26 12.51
CA LEU A 203 -5.03 -0.06 13.95
C LEU A 203 -4.46 1.05 14.84
N GLY A 204 -3.36 1.67 14.42
CA GLY A 204 -2.77 2.84 15.05
C GLY A 204 -3.77 4.00 15.06
N ASP A 205 -4.32 4.35 13.90
CA ASP A 205 -5.28 5.44 13.73
C ASP A 205 -6.55 5.23 14.57
N VAL A 206 -7.11 4.02 14.52
CA VAL A 206 -8.28 3.64 15.31
C VAL A 206 -7.98 3.70 16.82
N SER A 207 -6.78 3.34 17.25
CA SER A 207 -6.38 3.43 18.66
C SER A 207 -6.13 4.88 19.10
N MET A 208 -5.65 5.75 18.21
CA MET A 208 -5.56 7.19 18.46
C MET A 208 -6.95 7.80 18.67
N GLN A 209 -7.93 7.44 17.84
CA GLN A 209 -9.32 7.89 17.97
C GLN A 209 -9.95 7.44 19.29
N GLU A 210 -9.63 6.22 19.74
CA GLU A 210 -10.09 5.67 21.02
C GLU A 210 -9.39 6.30 22.26
N GLY A 211 -8.34 7.10 22.05
CA GLY A 211 -7.51 7.65 23.14
C GLY A 211 -6.53 6.64 23.75
N LYS A 212 -6.38 5.45 23.15
CA LYS A 212 -5.42 4.42 23.58
C LYS A 212 -4.05 4.66 22.95
N TYR A 213 -3.37 5.70 23.40
CA TYR A 213 -2.12 6.18 22.79
C TYR A 213 -0.96 5.19 22.92
N ALA A 214 -0.88 4.45 24.02
CA ALA A 214 0.10 3.38 24.19
C ALA A 214 -0.07 2.29 23.11
N ASP A 215 -1.30 1.83 22.88
CA ASP A 215 -1.62 0.85 21.83
C ASP A 215 -1.30 1.42 20.46
N ALA A 216 -1.71 2.67 20.18
CA ALA A 216 -1.42 3.34 18.92
C ALA A 216 0.08 3.40 18.62
N SER A 217 0.89 3.80 19.61
CA SER A 217 2.34 3.85 19.47
C SER A 217 2.94 2.47 19.18
N ALA A 218 2.39 1.40 19.77
CA ALA A 218 2.84 0.04 19.50
C ALA A 218 2.55 -0.37 18.05
N GLN A 219 1.38 -0.02 17.50
CA GLN A 219 1.04 -0.34 16.11
C GLN A 219 1.85 0.51 15.12
N TYR A 220 1.97 1.82 15.33
CA TYR A 220 2.81 2.66 14.47
C TYR A 220 4.28 2.28 14.53
N LEU A 221 4.78 1.76 15.65
CA LEU A 221 6.13 1.22 15.71
C LEU A 221 6.30 0.03 14.76
N ARG A 222 5.27 -0.81 14.58
CA ARG A 222 5.29 -1.88 13.57
C ARG A 222 5.36 -1.27 12.16
N VAL A 223 4.63 -0.20 11.88
CA VAL A 223 4.69 0.50 10.58
C VAL A 223 6.09 1.07 10.33
N VAL A 224 6.65 1.86 11.26
CA VAL A 224 7.99 2.46 11.15
C VAL A 224 9.08 1.40 11.03
N THR A 225 8.92 0.28 11.74
CA THR A 225 9.82 -0.86 11.63
C THR A 225 9.83 -1.37 10.19
N HIS A 226 8.67 -1.69 9.61
CA HIS A 226 8.58 -2.19 8.23
C HIS A 226 8.97 -1.15 7.17
N ARG A 227 8.63 0.13 7.38
CA ARG A 227 8.86 1.24 6.46
C ARG A 227 9.91 2.23 7.00
N PRO A 228 11.18 1.83 7.14
CA PRO A 228 12.20 2.70 7.71
C PRO A 228 12.46 3.90 6.79
N GLY A 229 12.14 5.08 7.32
CA GLY A 229 12.27 6.36 6.63
C GLY A 229 11.06 6.77 5.80
N ASP A 230 9.89 6.17 6.04
CA ASP A 230 8.60 6.78 5.71
C ASP A 230 8.29 7.90 6.72
N PRO A 231 8.31 9.18 6.29
CA PRO A 231 8.07 10.28 7.21
C PRO A 231 6.65 10.29 7.77
N ALA A 232 5.64 9.83 7.01
CA ALA A 232 4.27 9.81 7.49
C ALA A 232 4.12 8.85 8.69
N ALA A 233 4.71 7.66 8.58
CA ALA A 233 4.75 6.69 9.67
C ALA A 233 5.53 7.22 10.90
N GLY A 234 6.67 7.89 10.67
CA GLY A 234 7.46 8.51 11.75
C GLY A 234 6.70 9.63 12.47
N MET A 235 6.00 10.49 11.73
CA MET A 235 5.13 11.52 12.31
C MET A 235 3.96 10.92 13.10
N ALA A 236 3.33 9.85 12.60
CA ALA A 236 2.25 9.18 13.30
C ALA A 236 2.72 8.58 14.64
N LEU A 237 3.87 7.90 14.63
CA LEU A 237 4.50 7.36 15.84
C LEU A 237 4.88 8.47 16.83
N GLY A 238 5.56 9.53 16.36
CA GLY A 238 5.94 10.66 17.20
C GLY A 238 4.74 11.35 17.84
N ARG A 239 3.65 11.53 17.08
CA ARG A 239 2.38 12.04 17.60
C ARG A 239 1.78 11.13 18.66
N ALA A 240 1.76 9.81 18.43
CA ALA A 240 1.26 8.86 19.42
C ALA A 240 2.09 8.93 20.72
N TYR A 241 3.41 9.05 20.63
CA TYR A 241 4.27 9.23 21.82
C TYR A 241 4.00 10.54 22.56
N LEU A 242 3.73 11.64 21.86
CA LEU A 242 3.35 12.90 22.52
C LEU A 242 2.06 12.75 23.33
N MET A 243 1.05 12.09 22.74
CA MET A 243 -0.23 11.86 23.41
C MET A 243 -0.10 10.86 24.56
N ASP A 244 0.81 9.90 24.46
CA ASP A 244 1.18 8.95 25.52
C ASP A 244 2.16 9.53 26.57
N MET A 245 2.47 10.84 26.49
CA MET A 245 3.43 11.54 27.37
C MET A 245 4.86 10.98 27.37
N LYS A 246 5.22 10.21 26.34
CA LYS A 246 6.59 9.70 26.11
C LYS A 246 7.43 10.73 25.37
N TYR A 247 7.66 11.88 26.00
CA TYR A 247 8.27 13.04 25.34
C TYR A 247 9.67 12.77 24.78
N ALA A 248 10.49 11.98 25.47
CA ALA A 248 11.84 11.65 24.99
C ALA A 248 11.81 10.82 23.69
N ASP A 249 10.91 9.84 23.61
CA ASP A 249 10.71 9.04 22.39
C ASP A 249 10.10 9.87 21.27
N ALA A 250 9.14 10.75 21.59
CA ALA A 250 8.54 11.66 20.63
C ALA A 250 9.58 12.59 19.97
N VAL A 251 10.42 13.24 20.77
CA VAL A 251 11.48 14.14 20.24
C VAL A 251 12.41 13.36 19.32
N ARG A 252 12.87 12.17 19.74
CA ARG A 252 13.76 11.33 18.93
C ARG A 252 13.16 10.96 17.58
N GLU A 253 11.90 10.50 17.56
CA GLU A 253 11.24 10.10 16.30
C GLU A 253 10.91 11.29 15.40
N LEU A 254 10.47 12.42 15.97
CA LEU A 254 10.14 13.63 15.21
C LEU A 254 11.40 14.29 14.62
N ASP A 255 12.52 14.30 15.36
CA ASP A 255 13.80 14.81 14.86
C ASP A 255 14.33 13.94 13.70
N LEU A 256 14.23 12.61 13.83
CA LEU A 256 14.59 11.69 12.75
C LEU A 256 13.74 11.94 11.50
N CYS A 257 12.43 12.14 11.68
CA CYS A 257 11.52 12.47 10.60
C CYS A 257 11.88 13.81 9.93
N ALA A 258 12.22 14.84 10.70
CA ALA A 258 12.61 16.15 10.19
C ALA A 258 13.91 16.10 9.37
N GLN A 259 14.91 15.34 9.82
CA GLN A 259 16.16 15.14 9.10
C GLN A 259 15.92 14.45 7.74
N LEU A 260 15.09 13.41 7.71
CA LEU A 260 14.75 12.69 6.49
C LEU A 260 13.92 13.51 5.49
N HIS A 261 13.16 14.50 5.96
CA HIS A 261 12.44 15.45 5.12
C HIS A 261 13.35 16.55 4.57
N GLY A 262 14.30 17.05 5.35
CA GLY A 262 15.25 18.10 4.96
C GLY A 262 16.21 17.66 3.85
N GLU A 263 16.56 16.38 3.77
CA GLU A 263 17.40 15.82 2.69
C GLU A 263 16.67 15.65 1.34
N ARG A 264 15.35 15.90 1.28
CA ARG A 264 14.52 15.74 0.06
C ARG A 264 14.19 17.05 -0.65
N GLN A 265 14.60 18.21 -0.12
CA GLN A 265 14.47 19.54 -0.74
C GLN A 265 15.78 19.95 -1.42
#